data_AF-A0A7X7D2Q4-F1
#
_entry.id   AF-A0A7X7D2Q4-F1
#
_cell.length_a   1.000
_cell.length_b   1.000
_cell.length_c   1.000
_cell.angle_alpha   90.00
_cell.angle_beta   90.00
_cell.angle_gamma   90.00
#
_symmetry.space_group_name_H-M   'P 1'
#
loop_
_entity.id
_entity.type
_entity.pdbx_description
1 polymer ?
#
loop_
_entity_poly.entity_id
_entity_poly.type
_entity_poly.pdbx_seq_one_letter_code
_entity_poly.pdbx_strand_id
1 'polypeptide(L)'
;MQSHSAIDPAAALQRTHEWFEVNSGWAPPDEYTLIDWGLEGIGRAPDDCLVAEYGVCRHGLVSWQVVLDDLEDYDATAVRARAER
;
A
#
# COMPACT_ATOMS: atom_id res chain seq x y z
N MET A 1 21.35 8.14 19.18
CA MET A 1 20.84 7.46 17.97
C MET A 1 19.49 6.88 18.35
N GLN A 2 18.39 7.55 17.97
CA GLN A 2 17.06 7.11 18.34
C GLN A 2 16.66 5.94 17.44
N SER A 3 16.47 4.78 18.05
CA SER A 3 15.89 3.59 17.44
C SER A 3 14.45 3.91 17.01
N HIS A 4 14.26 4.29 15.75
CA HIS A 4 12.96 4.13 15.09
C HIS A 4 12.75 2.62 14.97
N SER A 5 11.86 2.03 15.79
CA SER A 5 11.36 0.70 15.48
C SER A 5 10.77 0.76 14.07
N ALA A 6 11.47 0.16 13.10
CA ALA A 6 10.95 0.03 11.76
C ALA A 6 9.63 -0.75 11.87
N ILE A 7 8.53 -0.12 11.46
CA ILE A 7 7.24 -0.80 11.42
C ILE A 7 7.39 -1.92 10.40
N ASP A 8 7.06 -3.14 10.80
CA ASP A 8 7.08 -4.29 9.90
C ASP A 8 6.12 -4.04 8.72
N PRO A 9 6.58 -4.15 7.47
CA PRO A 9 5.74 -3.86 6.30
C PRO A 9 4.49 -4.73 6.20
N ALA A 10 4.56 -6.00 6.59
CA ALA A 10 3.40 -6.89 6.55
C ALA A 10 2.36 -6.51 7.62
N ALA A 11 2.81 -6.16 8.82
CA ALA A 11 1.93 -5.62 9.86
C ALA A 11 1.31 -4.27 9.44
N ALA A 12 2.06 -3.42 8.75
CA ALA A 12 1.56 -2.14 8.23
C ALA A 12 0.51 -2.34 7.12
N LEU A 13 0.72 -3.32 6.22
CA LEU A 13 -0.25 -3.67 5.18
C LEU A 13 -1.55 -4.18 5.81
N GLN A 14 -1.46 -5.10 6.78
CA GLN A 14 -2.65 -5.56 7.52
C GLN A 14 -3.39 -4.40 8.20
N ARG A 15 -2.67 -3.49 8.83
CA ARG A 15 -3.24 -2.30 9.46
C ARG A 15 -3.89 -1.36 8.44
N THR A 16 -3.34 -1.25 7.24
CA THR A 16 -3.94 -0.50 6.14
C THR A 16 -5.29 -1.12 5.72
N HIS A 17 -5.39 -2.45 5.62
CA HIS A 17 -6.68 -3.10 5.39
C HIS A 17 -7.70 -2.81 6.50
N GLU A 18 -7.30 -2.92 7.77
CA GLU A 18 -8.16 -2.57 8.91
C GLU A 18 -8.61 -1.10 8.88
N TRP A 19 -7.74 -0.20 8.41
CA TRP A 19 -8.07 1.21 8.26
C TRP A 19 -9.16 1.43 7.20
N PHE A 20 -9.15 0.68 6.09
CA PHE A 20 -10.20 0.76 5.07
C PHE A 20 -11.57 0.25 5.54
N GLU A 21 -11.63 -0.67 6.50
CA GLU A 21 -12.92 -1.16 7.04
C GLU A 21 -13.71 -0.06 7.76
N VAL A 22 -13.02 0.94 8.32
CA VAL A 22 -13.63 2.00 9.14
C VAL A 22 -13.54 3.40 8.51
N ASN A 23 -12.81 3.54 7.40
CA ASN A 23 -12.71 4.78 6.64
C ASN A 23 -13.19 4.52 5.20
N SER A 24 -13.90 5.48 4.59
CA SER A 24 -14.31 5.41 3.18
C SER A 24 -13.14 5.64 2.21
N GLY A 25 -11.99 5.02 2.50
CA GLY A 25 -10.71 5.33 1.90
C GLY A 25 -10.34 4.53 0.67
N TRP A 26 -11.20 3.62 0.18
CA TRP A 26 -10.93 2.86 -1.05
C TRP A 26 -11.17 3.70 -2.31
N ALA A 27 -10.34 4.72 -2.48
CA ALA A 27 -10.28 5.59 -3.63
C ALA A 27 -8.80 5.77 -4.01
N PRO A 28 -8.17 4.73 -4.61
CA PRO A 28 -6.78 4.83 -5.00
C PRO A 28 -6.58 5.98 -6.01
N PRO A 29 -5.39 6.61 -6.03
CA PRO A 29 -5.01 7.52 -7.11
C PRO A 29 -5.09 6.82 -8.47
N ASP A 30 -5.30 7.59 -9.53
CA ASP A 30 -5.24 7.05 -10.88
C ASP A 30 -3.80 6.62 -11.27
N GLU A 31 -3.70 5.77 -12.29
CA GLU A 31 -2.43 5.21 -12.77
C GLU A 31 -1.39 6.28 -13.13
N TYR A 32 -1.80 7.41 -13.72
CA TYR A 32 -0.88 8.46 -14.13
C TYR A 32 -0.32 9.19 -12.91
N THR A 33 -1.15 9.42 -11.89
CA THR A 33 -0.71 9.98 -10.61
C THR A 33 0.31 9.06 -9.92
N LEU A 34 0.08 7.75 -9.91
CA LEU A 34 1.03 6.79 -9.32
C LEU A 34 2.36 6.77 -10.08
N ILE A 35 2.32 6.78 -11.42
CA ILE A 35 3.52 6.84 -12.26
C ILE A 35 4.33 8.11 -11.98
N ASP A 36 3.66 9.27 -11.91
CA ASP A 36 4.32 10.55 -11.63
C ASP A 36 5.05 10.53 -10.28
N TRP A 37 4.38 10.02 -9.23
CA TRP A 37 5.00 9.86 -7.92
C TRP A 37 6.17 8.86 -7.94
N GLY A 38 6.02 7.72 -8.62
CA GLY A 38 7.07 6.72 -8.76
C GLY A 38 8.31 7.25 -9.48
N LEU A 39 8.14 8.12 -10.50
CA LEU A 39 9.26 8.80 -11.16
C LEU A 39 10.05 9.72 -10.22
N GLU A 40 9.40 10.28 -9.21
CA GLU A 40 10.04 11.06 -8.16
C GLU A 40 10.48 10.22 -6.94
N GLY A 41 10.23 8.91 -6.95
CA GLY A 41 10.53 7.99 -5.84
C GLY A 41 9.67 8.22 -4.59
N ILE A 42 8.54 8.90 -4.74
CA ILE A 42 7.60 9.22 -3.66
C ILE A 42 6.30 8.43 -3.81
N GLY A 43 5.48 8.47 -2.76
CA GLY A 43 4.13 7.94 -2.79
C GLY A 43 3.29 8.58 -1.69
N ARG A 44 2.03 8.17 -1.60
CA ARG A 44 1.16 8.52 -0.48
C ARG A 44 0.56 7.27 0.14
N ALA A 45 0.38 7.31 1.45
CA ALA A 45 -0.47 6.35 2.15
C ALA A 45 -1.96 6.74 2.00
N PRO A 46 -2.91 5.82 2.29
CA PRO A 46 -4.35 6.08 2.20
C PRO A 46 -4.88 7.23 3.06
N ASP A 47 -4.12 7.64 4.07
CA ASP A 47 -4.39 8.80 4.92
C ASP A 47 -3.71 10.09 4.44
N ASP A 48 -3.30 10.13 3.17
CA ASP A 48 -2.60 11.23 2.51
C ASP A 48 -1.18 11.54 3.04
N CYS A 49 -0.60 10.71 3.91
CA CYS A 49 0.78 10.91 4.32
C CYS A 49 1.75 10.74 3.15
N LEU A 50 2.64 11.73 2.94
CA LEU A 50 3.77 11.61 2.03
C LEU A 50 4.77 10.57 2.56
N VAL A 51 5.12 9.61 1.72
CA VAL A 51 6.05 8.51 2.00
C VAL A 51 6.94 8.27 0.79
N ALA A 52 7.93 7.37 0.91
CA ALA A 52 8.56 6.79 -0.27
C ALA A 52 7.55 5.96 -1.06
N GLU A 53 7.79 5.76 -2.35
CA GLU A 53 6.95 4.92 -3.24
C GLU A 53 6.56 3.59 -2.57
N TYR A 54 7.53 2.91 -1.97
CA TYR A 54 7.37 1.68 -1.19
C TYR A 54 7.63 1.93 0.32
N GLY A 55 6.78 2.75 0.94
CA GLY A 55 6.99 3.26 2.29
C GLY A 55 5.86 2.94 3.27
N VAL A 56 6.17 3.12 4.57
CA VAL A 56 5.20 3.10 5.67
C VAL A 56 5.18 4.49 6.31
N CYS A 57 3.98 5.06 6.46
CA CYS A 57 3.81 6.36 7.10
C CYS A 57 3.93 6.24 8.63
N ARG A 58 4.08 7.39 9.31
CA ARG A 58 4.18 7.44 10.78
C ARG A 58 2.96 6.90 11.53
N HIS A 59 1.81 6.78 10.87
CA HIS A 59 0.59 6.20 11.45
C HIS A 59 0.49 4.68 11.26
N GLY A 60 1.49 4.09 10.60
CA GLY A 60 1.60 2.66 10.34
C GLY A 60 0.84 2.16 9.13
N LEU A 61 0.55 3.03 8.16
CA LEU A 61 -0.09 2.66 6.90
C LEU A 61 0.95 2.58 5.79
N VAL A 62 0.85 1.57 4.93
CA VAL A 62 1.68 1.46 3.72
C VAL A 62 1.24 2.47 2.65
N SER A 63 2.12 2.75 1.68
CA SER A 63 1.80 3.53 0.48
C SER A 63 0.75 2.84 -0.39
N TRP A 64 0.08 3.62 -1.25
CA TRP A 64 -0.84 3.11 -2.27
C TRP A 64 -0.18 2.10 -3.22
N GLN A 65 1.09 2.30 -3.59
CA GLN A 65 1.81 1.36 -4.45
C GLN A 65 1.86 -0.04 -3.82
N VAL A 66 2.17 -0.13 -2.52
CA VAL A 66 2.20 -1.41 -1.79
C VAL A 66 0.82 -2.06 -1.73
N VAL A 67 -0.24 -1.28 -1.52
CA VAL A 67 -1.63 -1.81 -1.50
C VAL A 67 -2.03 -2.37 -2.87
N LEU A 68 -1.67 -1.67 -3.94
CA LEU A 68 -2.04 -2.07 -5.30
C LEU A 68 -1.23 -3.28 -5.79
N ASP A 69 0.06 -3.35 -5.43
CA ASP A 69 0.88 -4.53 -5.72
C ASP A 69 0.34 -5.77 -4.99
N ASP A 70 -0.07 -5.65 -3.71
CA ASP A 70 -0.71 -6.75 -2.97
C ASP A 70 -2.03 -7.20 -3.60
N LEU A 71 -2.84 -6.25 -4.09
CA LEU A 71 -4.07 -6.56 -4.80
C LEU A 71 -3.81 -7.30 -6.13
N GLU A 72 -2.80 -6.86 -6.89
CA GLU A 72 -2.40 -7.53 -8.14
C GLU A 72 -1.92 -8.97 -7.86
N ASP A 73 -1.11 -9.17 -6.82
CA ASP A 73 -0.64 -10.48 -6.39
C ASP A 73 -1.78 -11.40 -5.95
N TYR A 74 -2.77 -10.86 -5.22
CA TYR A 74 -3.97 -11.58 -4.82
C TYR A 74 -4.80 -12.04 -6.03
N ASP A 75 -5.04 -11.14 -6.98
CA ASP A 75 -5.79 -11.44 -8.20
C ASP A 75 -5.06 -12.47 -9.07
N ALA A 76 -3.74 -12.33 -9.24
CA ALA A 76 -2.92 -13.30 -9.96
C ALA A 76 -2.97 -14.69 -9.32
N THR A 77 -2.93 -14.75 -7.99
CA THR A 77 -3.06 -16.00 -7.23
C THR A 77 -4.43 -16.63 -7.40
N ALA A 78 -5.50 -15.83 -7.35
CA ALA A 78 -6.86 -16.29 -7.55
C ALA A 78 -7.10 -16.84 -8.98
N VAL A 79 -6.51 -16.22 -10.00
CA VAL A 79 -6.56 -16.71 -11.39
C VAL A 79 -5.86 -18.07 -11.52
N ARG A 80 -4.65 -18.20 -10.96
CA ARG A 80 -3.89 -19.47 -10.98
C ARG A 80 -4.67 -20.61 -10.33
N ALA A 81 -5.20 -20.38 -9.14
CA ALA A 81 -6.00 -21.37 -8.41
C ALA A 81 -7.28 -21.79 -9.16
N ARG A 82 -7.84 -20.94 -10.01
CA ARG A 82 -8.99 -21.29 -10.86
C ARG A 82 -8.60 -22.14 -12.07
N ALA A 83 -7.41 -21.94 -12.63
CA ALA A 83 -6.91 -22.68 -13.79
C ALA A 83 -6.49 -24.12 -13.43
N GLU A 84 -6.13 -24.36 -12.18
CA GLU A 84 -5.69 -25.69 -11.67
C GLU A 84 -6.86 -26.60 -11.24
N ARG A 85 -8.10 -26.12 -11.31
CA ARG A 85 -9.31 -26.89 -11.00
C ARG A 85 -9.95 -27.48 -12.25
#